data_AF-A0A6B3GNJ8-F1
#
_entry.id   AF-A0A6B3GNJ8-F1
#
_cell.length_a   1.000
_cell.length_b   1.000
_cell.length_c   1.000
_cell.angle_alpha   90.00
_cell.angle_beta   90.00
_cell.angle_gamma   90.00
#
_symmetry.space_group_name_H-M   'P 1'
#
loop_
_entity.id
_entity.type
_entity.pdbx_description
1 polymer ?
#
loop_
_entity_poly.entity_id
_entity_poly.type
_entity_poly.pdbx_seq_one_letter_code
_entity_poly.pdbx_strand_id
1 'polypeptide(L)'
;WRRGDEVFAEVALPEEESAEAADYGIHPALMDAALHALGLGVLPAAGEGRARLPFSWSGVTLHAAGAAALRVRVGPLGDAEDTVSITVADPAGAPVATAESLVVRPVVTAQLEVAGSCVHDSLFRVDWVTPPTGSSSVEARRWTVLGPDPLKVGQSLEQTGATVFAADDLDSV
;
A
#
# COMPACT_ATOMS: atom_id res chain seq x y z
N TRP A 1 -9.10 -18.45 18.02
CA TRP A 1 -9.99 -19.60 18.29
C TRP A 1 -11.05 -19.69 17.19
N ARG A 2 -11.91 -20.72 17.19
CA ARG A 2 -12.93 -20.94 16.15
C ARG A 2 -14.33 -21.12 16.74
N ARG A 3 -15.36 -20.70 15.99
CA ARG A 3 -16.79 -20.92 16.29
C ARG A 3 -17.51 -21.26 14.99
N GLY A 4 -17.86 -22.53 14.79
CA GLY A 4 -18.34 -22.99 13.47
C GLY A 4 -17.29 -22.70 12.40
N ASP A 5 -17.72 -22.03 11.32
CA ASP A 5 -16.85 -21.63 10.21
C ASP A 5 -16.18 -20.26 10.41
N GLU A 6 -16.41 -19.61 11.56
CA GLU A 6 -15.77 -18.35 11.91
C GLU A 6 -14.44 -18.57 12.64
N VAL A 7 -13.44 -17.77 12.26
CA VAL A 7 -12.14 -17.68 12.91
C VAL A 7 -12.04 -16.36 13.66
N PHE A 8 -11.47 -16.44 14.86
CA PHE A 8 -11.14 -15.31 15.70
C PHE A 8 -9.64 -15.30 15.96
N ALA A 9 -9.00 -14.15 15.79
CA ALA A 9 -7.58 -13.95 16.04
C ALA A 9 -7.37 -12.73 16.94
N GLU A 10 -6.36 -12.80 17.78
CA GLU A 10 -5.82 -11.68 18.53
C GLU A 10 -4.43 -11.39 17.99
N VAL A 11 -4.19 -10.13 17.62
CA VAL A 11 -2.92 -9.68 17.04
C VAL A 11 -2.51 -8.38 17.72
N ALA A 12 -1.21 -8.20 17.93
CA ALA A 12 -0.66 -7.01 18.53
C ALA A 12 0.66 -6.66 17.83
N LEU A 13 0.97 -5.37 17.78
CA LEU A 13 2.29 -4.91 17.38
C LEU A 13 3.33 -5.31 18.43
N PRO A 14 4.59 -5.51 18.02
CA PRO A 14 5.73 -5.48 18.93
C PRO A 14 5.72 -4.20 19.77
N GLU A 15 6.25 -4.27 20.99
CA GLU A 15 6.21 -3.14 21.94
C GLU A 15 6.96 -1.92 21.37
N GLU A 16 8.04 -2.15 20.63
CA GLU A 16 8.84 -1.12 19.98
C GLU A 16 8.06 -0.33 18.91
N GLU A 17 7.12 -0.98 18.22
CA GLU A 17 6.32 -0.41 17.13
C GLU A 17 4.96 0.13 17.63
N SER A 18 4.59 -0.18 18.88
CA SER A 18 3.29 0.18 19.44
C SER A 18 3.04 1.69 19.50
N ALA A 19 4.10 2.49 19.66
CA ALA A 19 4.03 3.95 19.67
C ALA A 19 3.67 4.53 18.30
N GLU A 20 4.15 3.91 17.22
CA GLU A 20 3.90 4.34 15.84
C GLU A 20 2.45 4.05 15.40
N ALA A 21 1.74 3.17 16.12
CA ALA A 21 0.35 2.83 15.81
C ALA A 21 -0.55 4.08 15.68
N ALA A 22 -0.32 5.09 16.54
CA ALA A 22 -1.08 6.34 16.57
C ALA A 22 -0.99 7.17 15.28
N ASP A 23 0.06 6.96 14.49
CA ASP A 23 0.28 7.68 13.22
C ASP A 23 -0.54 7.07 12.06
N TYR A 24 -1.22 5.94 12.29
CA TYR A 24 -2.00 5.23 11.29
C TYR A 24 -3.47 5.10 11.69
N GLY A 25 -4.35 5.02 10.68
CA GLY A 25 -5.70 4.51 10.87
C GLY A 25 -5.66 3.09 11.46
N ILE A 26 -4.96 2.18 10.77
CA ILE A 26 -4.53 0.89 11.30
C ILE A 26 -3.09 0.69 10.83
N HIS A 27 -2.20 0.32 11.75
CA HIS A 27 -0.81 0.05 11.40
C HIS A 27 -0.71 -1.06 10.33
N PRO A 28 0.04 -0.90 9.23
CA PRO A 28 0.08 -1.88 8.14
C PRO A 28 0.49 -3.28 8.59
N ALA A 29 1.51 -3.41 9.44
CA ALA A 29 1.94 -4.71 9.97
C ALA A 29 0.87 -5.38 10.85
N LEU A 30 0.07 -4.57 11.56
CA LEU A 30 -1.02 -5.08 12.40
C LEU A 30 -2.19 -5.57 11.56
N MET A 31 -2.51 -4.87 10.47
CA MET A 31 -3.51 -5.31 9.50
C MET A 31 -3.05 -6.56 8.75
N ASP A 32 -1.78 -6.64 8.36
CA ASP A 32 -1.22 -7.82 7.72
C ASP A 32 -1.28 -9.05 8.65
N ALA A 33 -0.89 -8.89 9.92
CA ALA A 33 -1.03 -9.92 10.93
C ALA A 33 -2.50 -10.36 11.11
N ALA A 34 -3.47 -9.43 11.04
CA ALA A 34 -4.89 -9.76 11.07
C ALA A 34 -5.30 -10.65 9.88
N LEU A 35 -4.75 -10.39 8.69
CA LEU A 35 -5.04 -11.15 7.46
C LEU A 35 -4.48 -12.58 7.48
N HIS A 36 -3.45 -12.86 8.29
CA HIS A 36 -2.99 -14.24 8.51
C HIS A 36 -4.09 -15.17 9.04
N ALA A 37 -5.14 -14.63 9.66
CA ALA A 37 -6.32 -15.41 10.07
C ALA A 37 -7.02 -16.13 8.89
N LEU A 38 -6.88 -15.63 7.65
CA LEU A 38 -7.39 -16.30 6.44
C LEU A 38 -6.75 -17.67 6.23
N GLY A 39 -5.48 -17.83 6.63
CA GLY A 39 -4.74 -19.09 6.56
C GLY A 39 -5.19 -20.13 7.59
N LEU A 40 -6.00 -19.74 8.58
CA LEU A 40 -6.52 -20.63 9.62
C LEU A 40 -7.78 -21.37 9.19
N GLY A 41 -7.99 -21.56 7.88
CA GLY A 41 -9.06 -22.40 7.31
C GLY A 41 -10.48 -21.85 7.47
N VAL A 42 -10.68 -20.56 7.20
CA VAL A 42 -12.04 -19.97 6.98
C VAL A 42 -12.62 -20.41 5.63
N LEU A 43 -11.74 -20.58 4.63
CA LEU A 43 -12.10 -20.99 3.28
C LEU A 43 -11.56 -22.41 3.00
N PRO A 44 -12.12 -23.12 2.00
CA PRO A 44 -11.57 -24.39 1.53
C PRO A 44 -10.10 -24.26 1.15
N ALA A 45 -9.34 -25.33 1.35
CA ALA A 45 -7.92 -25.38 1.02
C ALA A 45 -7.68 -24.94 -0.44
N ALA A 46 -6.60 -24.18 -0.66
CA ALA A 46 -6.23 -23.67 -1.99
C ALA A 46 -5.80 -24.78 -2.98
N GLY A 47 -5.50 -25.98 -2.46
CA GLY A 47 -4.80 -27.04 -3.17
C GLY A 47 -3.29 -27.01 -2.93
N GLU A 48 -2.61 -28.11 -3.25
CA GLU A 48 -1.14 -28.22 -3.12
C GLU A 48 -0.43 -27.16 -3.98
N GLY A 49 0.63 -26.55 -3.43
CA GLY A 49 1.42 -25.53 -4.12
C GLY A 49 0.68 -24.21 -4.37
N ARG A 50 -0.41 -23.93 -3.64
CA ARG A 50 -1.19 -22.69 -3.76
C ARG A 50 -1.39 -22.01 -2.43
N ALA A 51 -1.37 -20.68 -2.44
CA ALA A 51 -1.73 -19.83 -1.30
C ALA A 51 -2.92 -18.95 -1.67
N ARG A 52 -3.82 -18.69 -0.72
CA ARG A 52 -4.92 -17.74 -0.90
C ARG A 52 -4.45 -16.35 -0.50
N LEU A 53 -4.58 -15.38 -1.40
CA LEU A 53 -4.19 -13.98 -1.17
C LEU A 53 -5.40 -13.04 -1.27
N PRO A 54 -5.46 -11.99 -0.43
CA PRO A 54 -6.42 -10.89 -0.57
C PRO A 54 -6.38 -10.31 -1.99
N PHE A 55 -7.55 -10.15 -2.63
CA PHE A 55 -7.65 -9.65 -4.00
C PHE A 55 -8.49 -8.39 -4.12
N SER A 56 -9.70 -8.37 -3.55
CA SER A 56 -10.62 -7.22 -3.67
C SER A 56 -11.41 -7.01 -2.39
N TRP A 57 -11.50 -5.75 -1.96
CA TRP A 57 -12.21 -5.31 -0.76
C TRP A 57 -13.47 -4.55 -1.14
N SER A 58 -14.54 -4.68 -0.35
CA SER A 58 -15.76 -3.86 -0.50
C SER A 58 -16.40 -3.56 0.86
N GLY A 59 -17.07 -2.41 0.95
CA GLY A 59 -17.74 -1.97 2.17
C GLY A 59 -16.77 -1.80 3.35
N VAL A 60 -15.58 -1.25 3.10
CA VAL A 60 -14.58 -1.01 4.15
C VAL A 60 -14.95 0.27 4.92
N THR A 61 -15.07 0.16 6.24
CA THR A 61 -15.29 1.29 7.14
C THR A 61 -14.26 1.25 8.26
N LEU A 62 -13.65 2.40 8.53
CA LEU A 62 -12.78 2.63 9.69
C LEU A 62 -13.60 3.37 10.76
N HIS A 63 -13.65 2.80 11.96
CA HIS A 63 -14.41 3.31 13.12
C HIS A 63 -13.52 4.02 14.13
N ALA A 64 -12.27 3.58 14.28
CA ALA A 64 -11.28 4.16 15.18
C ALA A 64 -9.87 4.05 14.58
N ALA A 65 -8.94 4.87 15.07
CA ALA A 65 -7.55 4.90 14.64
C ALA A 65 -6.58 4.65 15.81
N GLY A 66 -5.33 4.33 15.52
CA GLY A 66 -4.27 4.25 16.54
C GLY A 66 -4.23 2.98 17.39
N ALA A 67 -4.96 1.92 17.00
CA ALA A 67 -4.95 0.67 17.75
C ALA A 67 -3.61 -0.08 17.56
N ALA A 68 -2.95 -0.42 18.66
CA ALA A 68 -1.74 -1.25 18.67
C ALA A 68 -2.03 -2.77 18.82
N ALA A 69 -3.27 -3.13 19.14
CA ALA A 69 -3.72 -4.51 19.23
C ALA A 69 -5.17 -4.64 18.74
N LEU A 70 -5.49 -5.76 18.10
CA LEU A 70 -6.79 -6.04 17.49
C LEU A 70 -7.30 -7.43 17.86
N ARG A 71 -8.62 -7.51 17.99
CA ARG A 71 -9.43 -8.73 17.91
C ARG A 71 -10.10 -8.76 16.54
N VAL A 72 -9.85 -9.82 15.80
CA VAL A 72 -10.30 -9.98 14.42
C VAL A 72 -11.26 -11.15 14.36
N ARG A 73 -12.42 -10.94 13.74
CA ARG A 73 -13.36 -12.00 13.37
C ARG A 73 -13.39 -12.08 11.85
N VAL A 74 -13.18 -13.28 11.33
CA VAL A 74 -13.27 -13.59 9.90
C VAL A 74 -14.25 -14.75 9.73
N GLY A 75 -15.19 -14.63 8.80
CA GLY A 75 -16.14 -15.69 8.51
C GLY A 75 -16.56 -15.71 7.04
N PRO A 76 -17.02 -16.86 6.52
CA PRO A 76 -17.50 -16.98 5.14
C PRO A 76 -18.66 -16.01 4.89
N LEU A 77 -18.78 -15.52 3.66
CA LEU A 77 -19.87 -14.63 3.26
C LEU A 77 -20.76 -15.32 2.21
N GLY A 78 -21.94 -15.75 2.66
CA GLY A 78 -22.88 -16.48 1.80
C GLY A 78 -22.32 -17.82 1.32
N ASP A 79 -22.71 -18.22 0.11
CA ASP A 79 -22.29 -19.50 -0.51
C ASP A 79 -21.01 -19.38 -1.36
N ALA A 80 -20.34 -18.22 -1.34
CA ALA A 80 -19.14 -17.98 -2.15
C ALA A 80 -17.89 -18.60 -1.51
N GLU A 81 -17.22 -19.51 -2.24
CA GLU A 81 -16.06 -20.28 -1.74
C GLU A 81 -14.76 -19.47 -1.60
N ASP A 82 -14.76 -18.20 -2.01
CA ASP A 82 -13.59 -17.32 -2.05
C ASP A 82 -13.81 -15.96 -1.38
N THR A 83 -14.93 -15.77 -0.68
CA THR A 83 -15.30 -14.48 -0.10
C THR A 83 -15.57 -14.58 1.40
N VAL A 84 -15.02 -13.62 2.16
CA VAL A 84 -15.18 -13.53 3.62
C VAL A 84 -15.64 -12.15 4.05
N SER A 85 -16.23 -12.07 5.24
CA SER A 85 -16.44 -10.81 5.97
C SER A 85 -15.40 -10.65 7.07
N ILE A 86 -15.01 -9.40 7.35
CA ILE A 86 -14.02 -9.09 8.41
C ILE A 86 -14.60 -8.05 9.36
N THR A 87 -14.50 -8.33 10.66
CA THR A 87 -14.79 -7.37 11.73
C THR A 87 -13.58 -7.26 12.63
N VAL A 88 -13.17 -6.04 12.93
CA VAL A 88 -12.00 -5.72 13.74
C VAL A 88 -12.44 -4.87 14.92
N ALA A 89 -12.04 -5.27 16.11
CA ALA A 89 -12.25 -4.55 17.36
C ALA A 89 -10.93 -4.40 18.12
N ASP A 90 -10.89 -3.47 19.07
CA ASP A 90 -9.78 -3.34 20.02
C ASP A 90 -9.89 -4.39 21.16
N PRO A 91 -8.93 -4.46 22.10
CA PRO A 91 -9.00 -5.39 23.23
C PRO A 91 -10.18 -5.15 24.19
N ALA A 92 -10.71 -3.92 24.22
CA ALA A 92 -11.91 -3.57 24.99
C ALA A 92 -13.21 -3.98 24.27
N GLY A 93 -13.13 -4.37 22.99
CA GLY A 93 -14.27 -4.76 22.15
C GLY A 93 -14.90 -3.59 21.39
N ALA A 94 -14.30 -2.40 21.42
CA ALA A 94 -14.77 -1.27 20.62
C ALA A 94 -14.43 -1.50 19.14
N PRO A 95 -15.34 -1.17 18.20
CA PRO A 95 -15.10 -1.40 16.78
C PRO A 95 -13.96 -0.51 16.26
N VAL A 96 -13.05 -1.12 15.49
CA VAL A 96 -11.92 -0.42 14.85
C VAL A 96 -12.13 -0.36 13.34
N ALA A 97 -12.47 -1.48 12.70
CA ALA A 97 -12.77 -1.51 11.27
C ALA A 97 -13.72 -2.66 10.91
N THR A 98 -14.39 -2.50 9.78
CA THR A 98 -15.22 -3.55 9.15
C THR A 98 -14.94 -3.59 7.66
N ALA A 99 -14.97 -4.79 7.08
CA ALA A 99 -15.07 -5.00 5.65
C ALA A 99 -16.26 -5.93 5.38
N GLU A 100 -17.24 -5.43 4.63
CA GLU A 100 -18.42 -6.23 4.26
C GLU A 100 -18.02 -7.45 3.44
N SER A 101 -17.08 -7.30 2.51
CA SER A 101 -16.51 -8.43 1.77
C SER A 101 -15.02 -8.26 1.45
N LEU A 102 -14.32 -9.38 1.50
CA LEU A 102 -12.97 -9.57 0.98
C LEU A 102 -12.94 -10.82 0.10
N VAL A 103 -12.68 -10.63 -1.19
CA VAL A 103 -12.42 -11.72 -2.14
C VAL A 103 -10.97 -12.16 -2.02
N VAL A 104 -10.75 -13.48 -1.92
CA VAL A 104 -9.44 -14.10 -1.68
C VAL A 104 -9.17 -15.17 -2.74
N ARG A 105 -8.13 -14.98 -3.54
CA ARG A 105 -7.86 -15.83 -4.72
C ARG A 105 -6.67 -16.75 -4.50
N PRO A 106 -6.70 -17.99 -5.03
CA PRO A 106 -5.54 -18.86 -5.03
C PRO A 106 -4.49 -18.36 -6.03
N VAL A 107 -3.23 -18.36 -5.60
CA VAL A 107 -2.04 -18.06 -6.42
C VAL A 107 -1.07 -19.23 -6.30
N VAL A 108 -0.40 -19.59 -7.41
CA VAL A 108 0.60 -20.66 -7.43
C VAL A 108 1.87 -20.16 -6.76
N THR A 109 2.36 -20.85 -5.72
CA THR A 109 3.51 -20.37 -4.92
C THR A 109 4.79 -20.26 -5.75
N ALA A 110 4.98 -21.14 -6.74
CA ALA A 110 6.10 -21.06 -7.68
C ALA A 110 6.16 -19.71 -8.45
N GLN A 111 5.01 -19.05 -8.69
CA GLN A 111 5.00 -17.73 -9.32
C GLN A 111 5.58 -16.64 -8.39
N LEU A 112 5.46 -16.82 -7.07
CA LEU A 112 6.02 -15.91 -6.07
C LEU A 112 7.54 -16.15 -5.90
N GLU A 113 7.98 -17.41 -5.95
CA GLU A 113 9.40 -17.78 -5.85
C GLU A 113 10.25 -17.28 -7.03
N VAL A 114 9.67 -17.27 -8.24
CA VAL A 114 10.33 -16.70 -9.44
C VAL A 114 10.47 -15.19 -9.33
N ALA A 115 9.52 -14.49 -8.71
CA ALA A 115 9.65 -13.05 -8.46
C ALA A 115 10.73 -12.74 -7.40
N GLY A 116 10.93 -13.64 -6.44
CA GLY A 116 11.88 -13.46 -5.33
C GLY A 116 13.32 -13.89 -5.64
N SER A 117 13.55 -15.04 -6.27
CA SER A 117 14.86 -15.71 -6.17
C SER A 117 15.91 -15.33 -7.22
N CYS A 118 15.54 -15.07 -8.47
CA CYS A 118 16.55 -14.84 -9.51
C CYS A 118 17.01 -13.38 -9.63
N VAL A 119 16.23 -12.44 -9.11
CA VAL A 119 16.55 -11.00 -9.17
C VAL A 119 17.19 -10.52 -7.85
N HIS A 120 16.79 -11.01 -6.67
CA HIS A 120 17.28 -10.44 -5.40
C HIS A 120 18.75 -10.71 -5.07
N ASP A 121 19.34 -11.79 -5.58
CA ASP A 121 20.79 -12.10 -5.40
C ASP A 121 21.67 -11.45 -6.48
N SER A 122 21.09 -10.60 -7.34
CA SER A 122 21.84 -9.84 -8.33
C SER A 122 22.17 -8.45 -7.80
N LEU A 123 23.44 -8.04 -7.93
CA LEU A 123 23.85 -6.67 -7.69
C LEU A 123 23.41 -5.79 -8.87
N PHE A 124 22.39 -4.97 -8.67
CA PHE A 124 22.04 -3.92 -9.63
C PHE A 124 22.81 -2.64 -9.33
N ARG A 125 23.26 -1.98 -10.39
CA ARG A 125 23.77 -0.62 -10.32
C ARG A 125 22.86 0.26 -11.15
N VAL A 126 22.58 1.46 -10.62
CA VAL A 126 21.94 2.51 -11.41
C VAL A 126 22.88 2.91 -12.54
N ASP A 127 22.48 2.60 -13.77
CA ASP A 127 23.11 3.11 -14.98
C ASP A 127 22.18 4.15 -15.60
N TRP A 128 22.62 5.41 -15.58
CA TRP A 128 21.89 6.52 -16.16
C TRP A 128 22.23 6.56 -17.65
N VAL A 129 21.35 6.01 -18.48
CA VAL A 129 21.50 6.06 -19.93
C VAL A 129 20.95 7.39 -20.44
N THR A 130 21.77 8.17 -21.13
CA THR A 130 21.31 9.36 -21.83
C THR A 130 20.28 8.94 -22.89
N PRO A 131 19.03 9.41 -22.83
CA PRO A 131 18.06 9.11 -23.87
C PRO A 131 18.60 9.63 -25.21
N PRO A 132 18.29 8.98 -26.34
CA PRO A 132 18.64 9.52 -27.64
C PRO A 132 18.07 10.93 -27.73
N THR A 133 18.95 11.92 -27.78
CA THR A 133 18.57 13.32 -27.92
C THR A 133 17.95 13.45 -29.30
N GLY A 134 16.61 13.44 -29.35
CA GLY A 134 15.91 13.94 -30.52
C GLY A 134 16.45 15.34 -30.79
N SER A 135 16.90 15.58 -32.02
CA SER A 135 17.29 16.92 -32.45
C SER A 135 16.04 17.79 -32.62
N SER A 136 15.27 17.98 -31.55
CA SER A 136 14.46 19.18 -31.45
C SER A 136 15.43 20.29 -31.09
N SER A 137 15.86 21.05 -32.09
CA SER A 137 16.30 22.42 -31.85
C SER A 137 15.13 23.13 -31.17
N VAL A 138 15.10 23.14 -29.84
CA VAL A 138 14.22 24.04 -29.09
C VAL A 138 14.79 25.43 -29.31
N GLU A 139 14.45 26.03 -30.44
CA GLU A 139 14.54 27.48 -30.62
C GLU A 139 13.46 28.13 -29.75
N ALA A 140 13.65 28.11 -28.43
CA ALA A 140 13.07 29.04 -27.46
C ALA A 140 13.58 28.69 -26.06
N ARG A 141 14.75 29.23 -25.73
CA ARG A 141 15.37 29.29 -24.39
C ARG A 141 14.59 30.16 -23.38
N ARG A 142 13.29 30.38 -23.55
CA ARG A 142 12.52 31.27 -22.67
C ARG A 142 11.72 30.46 -21.66
N TRP A 143 12.02 30.68 -20.39
CA TRP A 143 11.38 30.05 -19.25
C TRP A 143 10.73 31.12 -18.38
N THR A 144 9.67 30.79 -17.66
CA THR A 144 9.07 31.67 -16.67
C THR A 144 8.98 30.94 -15.34
N VAL A 145 9.48 31.57 -14.27
CA VAL A 145 9.28 31.12 -12.89
C VAL A 145 7.98 31.72 -12.39
N LEU A 146 7.07 30.84 -11.98
CA LEU A 146 5.76 31.21 -11.47
C LEU A 146 5.76 31.24 -9.95
N GLY A 147 5.32 32.36 -9.40
CA GLY A 147 5.26 32.60 -7.96
C GLY A 147 6.64 32.88 -7.32
N PRO A 148 6.72 32.89 -5.97
CA PRO A 148 7.95 33.21 -5.27
C PRO A 148 9.05 32.18 -5.57
N ASP A 149 10.28 32.67 -5.76
CA ASP A 149 11.46 31.85 -6.06
C ASP A 149 12.44 31.79 -4.86
N PRO A 150 12.08 31.15 -3.73
CA PRO A 150 12.97 31.04 -2.57
C PRO A 150 14.20 30.15 -2.86
N LEU A 151 14.10 29.30 -3.88
CA LEU A 151 15.13 28.34 -4.27
C LEU A 151 16.08 28.88 -5.36
N LYS A 152 15.83 30.10 -5.86
CA LYS A 152 16.63 30.75 -6.93
C LYS A 152 16.70 29.93 -8.21
N VAL A 153 15.63 29.23 -8.53
CA VAL A 153 15.49 28.41 -9.74
C VAL A 153 15.70 29.25 -10.99
N GLY A 154 15.19 30.50 -11.01
CA GLY A 154 15.38 31.39 -12.15
C GLY A 154 16.85 31.70 -12.40
N GLN A 155 17.61 31.98 -11.34
CA GLN A 155 19.04 32.24 -11.43
C GLN A 155 19.82 31.02 -11.92
N SER A 156 19.49 29.82 -11.44
CA SER A 156 20.13 28.58 -11.90
C SER A 156 19.85 28.29 -13.37
N LEU A 157 18.64 28.59 -13.85
CA LEU A 157 18.28 28.44 -15.25
C LEU A 157 19.03 29.44 -16.14
N GLU A 158 19.17 30.71 -15.73
CA GLU A 158 19.97 31.70 -16.47
C GLU A 158 21.42 31.28 -16.67
N GLN A 159 22.03 30.61 -15.70
CA GLN A 159 23.40 30.08 -15.79
C GLN A 159 23.58 29.03 -16.90
N THR A 160 22.49 28.40 -17.35
CA THR A 160 22.49 27.44 -18.48
C THR A 160 22.36 28.13 -19.84
N GLY A 161 22.28 29.47 -19.87
CA GLY A 161 22.06 30.26 -21.08
C GLY A 161 20.58 30.38 -21.46
N ALA A 162 19.66 30.03 -20.54
CA ALA A 162 18.24 30.30 -20.69
C ALA A 162 17.91 31.77 -20.40
N THR A 163 16.90 32.32 -21.06
CA THR A 163 16.26 33.58 -20.71
C THR A 163 15.10 33.28 -19.76
N VAL A 164 15.07 33.88 -18.57
CA VAL A 164 14.06 33.58 -17.56
C VAL A 164 13.24 34.82 -17.21
N PHE A 165 11.91 34.68 -17.12
CA PHE A 165 10.99 35.70 -16.64
C PHE A 165 10.41 35.30 -15.29
N ALA A 166 9.90 36.28 -14.53
CA ALA A 166 9.14 36.03 -13.31
C ALA A 166 7.70 36.50 -13.51
N ALA A 167 6.75 35.71 -13.07
CA ALA A 167 5.34 36.05 -13.05
C ALA A 167 4.69 35.49 -11.78
N ASP A 168 3.72 36.19 -11.22
CA ASP A 168 3.10 35.79 -9.96
C ASP A 168 2.14 34.60 -10.16
N ASP A 169 1.56 34.46 -11.35
CA ASP A 169 0.63 33.40 -11.74
C ASP A 169 0.67 33.13 -13.25
N LEU A 170 -0.04 32.09 -13.68
CA LEU A 170 -0.08 31.65 -15.08
C LEU A 170 -0.80 32.66 -16.01
N ASP A 171 -1.67 33.50 -15.45
CA ASP A 171 -2.42 34.51 -16.18
C ASP A 171 -1.55 35.75 -16.49
N SER A 172 -0.40 35.87 -15.84
CA SER A 172 0.57 36.95 -15.96
C SER A 172 1.77 36.64 -16.89
N VAL A 173 1.74 35.50 -17.62
CA VAL A 173 2.82 35.02 -18.52
C VAL A 173 2.55 35.30 -19.99
#